data_AF-A0A382CE48-F1
#
_entry.id   AF-A0A382CE48-F1
#
_cell.length_a   1.000
_cell.length_b   1.000
_cell.length_c   1.000
_cell.angle_alpha   90.00
_cell.angle_beta   90.00
_cell.angle_gamma   90.00
#
_symmetry.space_group_name_H-M   'P 1'
#
loop_
_entity.id
_entity.type
_entity.pdbx_description
1 polymer ?
#
loop_
_entity_poly.entity_id
_entity_poly.type
_entity_poly.pdbx_seq_one_letter_code
_entity_poly.pdbx_strand_id
1 'polypeptide(L)'
;MNLSSYPHLVKEWHPTKNGDLTPNDVTYGTSQVVWWLCPKGHSFDTSINKRTSMKTNCPYCSGRKVGQDNNLLALFPDIAKEWHPTKNKGLTPKDVTSKSDKKVWWLCPNGHSHESVVKNRTLNKSMCPDCSNQSSEPEIRILSELKWFFDEVNSRYKVDGVEIDIFLPNFNLGIEYDGKYWHKDNEDSDLKKNKFLLSQDINLIRVREHPLKSLTENDVVVRINRSLEKTDLDKVLKKIYPFVDNSTKEKINTYLRKPSFVNDELFKKYRSYFPSPFPEKSILKTHPELSEEWDYDKNYPLRPENFSYGSGNDLWWLCPKGHSYERSLNTRTSHGIGCPYCSGRKTLNYDLWK
;
A
#
# COMPACT_ATOMS: atom_id res chain seq x y z
N MET A 1 -46.30 28.38 -12.31
CA MET A 1 -45.94 27.24 -13.17
C MET A 1 -45.88 25.98 -12.28
N ASN A 2 -46.47 24.88 -12.73
CA ASN A 2 -46.60 23.66 -11.93
C ASN A 2 -45.44 22.71 -12.22
N LEU A 3 -45.21 21.69 -11.38
CA LEU A 3 -44.14 20.71 -11.60
C LEU A 3 -44.30 19.96 -12.93
N SER A 4 -45.53 19.82 -13.42
CA SER A 4 -45.83 19.21 -14.73
C SER A 4 -45.14 19.87 -15.92
N SER A 5 -44.65 21.11 -15.80
CA SER A 5 -43.83 21.76 -16.83
C SER A 5 -42.38 21.24 -16.90
N TYR A 6 -42.00 20.26 -16.06
CA TYR A 6 -40.68 19.65 -16.02
C TYR A 6 -40.79 18.15 -16.38
N PRO A 7 -40.88 17.76 -17.67
CA PRO A 7 -41.18 16.38 -18.07
C PRO A 7 -40.20 15.33 -17.52
N HIS A 8 -38.92 15.70 -17.36
CA HIS A 8 -37.91 14.80 -16.79
C HIS A 8 -38.14 14.52 -15.29
N LEU A 9 -38.64 15.49 -14.52
CA LEU A 9 -38.96 15.31 -13.10
C LEU A 9 -40.29 14.57 -12.91
N VAL A 10 -41.26 14.79 -13.79
CA VAL A 10 -42.52 14.03 -13.80
C VAL A 10 -42.24 12.54 -13.98
N LYS A 11 -41.30 12.16 -14.86
CA LYS A 11 -40.86 10.77 -15.03
C LYS A 11 -40.21 10.16 -13.79
N GLU A 12 -39.71 11.00 -12.88
CA GLU A 12 -39.12 10.56 -11.61
C GLU A 12 -40.09 10.67 -10.43
N TRP A 13 -41.37 11.05 -10.66
CA TRP A 13 -42.38 11.04 -9.60
C TRP A 13 -42.60 9.61 -9.11
N HIS A 14 -42.59 9.39 -7.80
CA HIS A 14 -42.78 8.04 -7.28
C HIS A 14 -44.21 7.56 -7.54
N PRO A 15 -44.41 6.35 -8.12
CA PRO A 15 -45.73 5.92 -8.61
C PRO A 15 -46.77 5.70 -7.49
N THR A 16 -46.33 5.39 -6.27
CA THR A 16 -47.23 4.95 -5.18
C THR A 16 -47.03 5.66 -3.83
N LYS A 17 -46.02 6.51 -3.67
CA LYS A 17 -45.64 7.05 -2.34
C LYS A 17 -46.11 8.48 -2.07
N ASN A 18 -46.76 9.11 -3.04
CA ASN A 18 -47.25 10.48 -2.92
C ASN A 18 -48.78 10.54 -2.69
N GLY A 19 -49.43 9.40 -2.44
CA GLY A 19 -50.89 9.31 -2.31
C GLY A 19 -51.59 9.83 -3.56
N ASP A 20 -52.60 10.65 -3.38
CA ASP A 20 -53.38 11.26 -4.48
C ASP A 20 -52.71 12.49 -5.11
N LEU A 21 -51.56 12.92 -4.59
CA LEU A 21 -50.86 14.10 -5.08
C LEU A 21 -50.24 13.84 -6.46
N THR A 22 -50.55 14.71 -7.43
CA THR A 22 -50.00 14.65 -8.78
C THR A 22 -49.05 15.83 -9.05
N PRO A 23 -48.16 15.74 -10.06
CA PRO A 23 -47.33 16.86 -10.49
C PRO A 23 -48.11 18.11 -10.97
N ASN A 24 -49.41 18.01 -11.22
CA ASN A 24 -50.26 19.15 -11.57
C ASN A 24 -50.72 19.94 -10.34
N ASP A 25 -50.71 19.34 -9.16
CA ASP A 25 -51.25 19.92 -7.92
C ASP A 25 -50.22 20.79 -7.17
N VAL A 26 -48.96 20.76 -7.60
CA VAL A 26 -47.83 21.40 -6.91
C VAL A 26 -47.06 22.36 -7.82
N THR A 27 -46.62 23.48 -7.25
CA THR A 27 -45.82 24.47 -7.96
C THR A 27 -44.33 24.08 -7.95
N TYR A 28 -43.56 24.49 -8.96
CA TYR A 28 -42.13 24.12 -9.05
C TYR A 28 -41.26 24.68 -7.90
N GLY A 29 -41.70 25.76 -7.24
CA GLY A 29 -40.93 26.48 -6.22
C GLY A 29 -41.20 26.03 -4.78
N THR A 30 -42.13 25.10 -4.56
CA THR A 30 -42.52 24.67 -3.21
C THR A 30 -41.41 23.90 -2.49
N SER A 31 -41.33 24.09 -1.16
CA SER A 31 -40.47 23.30 -0.26
C SER A 31 -41.09 21.97 0.14
N GLN A 32 -42.31 21.65 -0.32
CA GLN A 32 -42.97 20.37 -0.03
C GLN A 32 -42.11 19.19 -0.43
N VAL A 33 -41.88 18.29 0.53
CA VAL A 33 -41.13 17.04 0.36
C VAL A 33 -42.06 15.98 -0.22
N VAL A 34 -41.62 15.39 -1.33
CA VAL A 34 -42.33 14.31 -2.02
C VAL A 34 -41.35 13.19 -2.33
N TRP A 35 -41.88 12.01 -2.61
CA TRP A 35 -41.10 10.84 -3.01
C TRP A 35 -40.82 10.86 -4.51
N TRP A 36 -39.58 10.50 -4.84
CA TRP A 36 -39.05 10.37 -6.18
C TRP A 36 -38.54 8.94 -6.40
N LEU A 37 -38.58 8.49 -7.64
CA LEU A 37 -37.98 7.24 -8.11
C LEU A 37 -37.05 7.57 -9.27
N CYS A 38 -35.74 7.44 -9.07
CA CYS A 38 -34.80 7.72 -10.17
C CYS A 38 -34.84 6.58 -11.21
N PRO A 39 -34.28 6.79 -12.42
CA PRO A 39 -34.20 5.76 -13.46
C PRO A 39 -33.43 4.48 -13.06
N LYS A 40 -32.58 4.55 -12.02
CA LYS A 40 -31.87 3.38 -11.47
C LYS A 40 -32.68 2.62 -10.39
N GLY A 41 -33.92 3.03 -10.15
CA GLY A 41 -34.82 2.38 -9.19
C GLY A 41 -34.65 2.83 -7.74
N HIS A 42 -33.88 3.87 -7.44
CA HIS A 42 -33.76 4.37 -6.06
C HIS A 42 -34.95 5.22 -5.66
N SER A 43 -35.60 4.84 -4.56
CA SER A 43 -36.68 5.59 -3.92
C SER A 43 -36.12 6.56 -2.88
N PHE A 44 -36.41 7.87 -3.02
CA PHE A 44 -35.94 8.90 -2.08
C PHE A 44 -36.90 10.07 -1.96
N ASP A 45 -36.94 10.68 -0.79
CA ASP A 45 -37.68 11.91 -0.53
C ASP A 45 -36.76 13.15 -0.63
N THR A 46 -37.28 14.23 -1.22
CA THR A 46 -36.69 15.57 -1.15
C THR A 46 -37.72 16.62 -1.58
N SER A 47 -37.48 17.88 -1.22
CA SER A 47 -38.34 18.98 -1.63
C SER A 47 -38.32 19.24 -3.13
N ILE A 48 -39.46 19.66 -3.69
CA ILE A 48 -39.62 19.93 -5.13
C ILE A 48 -38.66 21.03 -5.60
N ASN A 49 -38.55 22.14 -4.86
CA ASN A 49 -37.62 23.23 -5.19
C ASN A 49 -36.15 22.80 -5.27
N LYS A 50 -35.73 21.77 -4.52
CA LYS A 50 -34.39 21.20 -4.61
C LYS A 50 -34.17 20.45 -5.93
N ARG A 51 -35.21 19.87 -6.51
CA ARG A 51 -35.14 19.16 -7.81
C ARG A 51 -35.23 20.13 -8.99
N THR A 52 -36.06 21.16 -8.90
CA THR A 52 -36.32 22.13 -9.97
C THR A 52 -35.27 23.24 -10.00
N SER A 53 -35.16 24.03 -8.92
CA SER A 53 -34.31 25.22 -8.85
C SER A 53 -32.85 24.87 -8.54
N MET A 54 -32.61 23.98 -7.56
CA MET A 54 -31.24 23.58 -7.19
C MET A 54 -30.71 22.40 -8.01
N LYS A 55 -31.56 21.79 -8.85
CA LYS A 55 -31.20 20.69 -9.77
C LYS A 55 -30.45 19.54 -9.09
N THR A 56 -30.86 19.20 -7.86
CA THR A 56 -30.25 18.09 -7.11
C THR A 56 -30.60 16.74 -7.75
N ASN A 57 -29.59 15.87 -7.81
CA ASN A 57 -29.72 14.51 -8.32
C ASN A 57 -30.09 13.53 -7.20
N CYS A 58 -30.46 12.31 -7.58
CA CYS A 58 -30.67 11.21 -6.64
C CYS A 58 -29.50 11.08 -5.64
N PRO A 59 -29.78 11.05 -4.32
CA PRO A 59 -28.74 11.01 -3.29
C PRO A 59 -27.95 9.70 -3.29
N TYR A 60 -28.55 8.60 -3.75
CA TYR A 60 -27.87 7.32 -3.93
C TYR A 60 -26.94 7.36 -5.15
N CYS A 61 -27.43 7.76 -6.33
CA CYS A 61 -26.59 7.90 -7.53
C CYS A 61 -25.41 8.86 -7.34
N SER A 62 -25.60 9.93 -6.57
CA SER A 62 -24.54 10.91 -6.28
C SER A 62 -23.57 10.47 -5.17
N GLY A 63 -23.84 9.34 -4.48
CA GLY A 63 -23.01 8.80 -3.41
C GLY A 63 -23.15 9.53 -2.06
N ARG A 64 -24.21 10.33 -1.89
CA ARG A 64 -24.53 11.05 -0.63
C ARG A 64 -25.27 10.16 0.37
N LYS A 65 -26.10 9.23 -0.10
CA LYS A 65 -26.73 8.17 0.70
C LYS A 65 -26.21 6.81 0.26
N VAL A 66 -26.04 5.90 1.22
CA VAL A 66 -25.64 4.51 0.97
C VAL A 66 -26.85 3.66 0.57
N GLY A 67 -26.65 2.77 -0.39
CA GLY A 67 -27.61 1.85 -0.96
C GLY A 67 -26.91 0.55 -1.39
N GLN A 68 -27.69 -0.44 -1.81
CA GLN A 68 -27.17 -1.78 -2.11
C GLN A 68 -26.22 -1.82 -3.32
N ASP A 69 -26.36 -0.90 -4.25
CA ASP A 69 -25.62 -0.83 -5.52
C ASP A 69 -24.49 0.21 -5.52
N ASN A 70 -24.34 1.01 -4.45
CA ASN A 70 -23.36 2.10 -4.40
C ASN A 70 -22.46 2.10 -3.15
N ASN A 71 -22.61 1.10 -2.29
CA ASN A 71 -21.76 0.94 -1.11
C ASN A 71 -20.35 0.48 -1.51
N LEU A 72 -19.40 0.58 -0.59
CA LEU A 72 -17.99 0.25 -0.84
C LEU A 72 -17.82 -1.21 -1.26
N LEU A 73 -18.54 -2.16 -0.65
CA LEU A 73 -18.45 -3.57 -1.02
C LEU A 73 -18.90 -3.83 -2.46
N ALA A 74 -20.03 -3.23 -2.85
CA ALA A 74 -20.62 -3.43 -4.18
C ALA A 74 -19.73 -2.85 -5.29
N LEU A 75 -19.11 -1.70 -5.06
CA LEU A 75 -18.33 -0.99 -6.09
C LEU A 75 -16.83 -1.31 -6.07
N PHE A 76 -16.27 -1.66 -4.91
CA PHE A 76 -14.83 -1.89 -4.72
C PHE A 76 -14.57 -3.11 -3.82
N PRO A 77 -14.93 -4.33 -4.27
CA PRO A 77 -14.83 -5.53 -3.45
C PRO A 77 -13.40 -5.80 -2.96
N ASP A 78 -12.38 -5.51 -3.76
CA ASP A 78 -10.98 -5.72 -3.35
C ASP A 78 -10.52 -4.73 -2.27
N ILE A 79 -10.96 -3.48 -2.34
CA ILE A 79 -10.70 -2.49 -1.27
C ILE A 79 -11.48 -2.86 -0.01
N ALA A 80 -12.71 -3.35 -0.16
CA ALA A 80 -13.53 -3.78 0.96
C ALA A 80 -12.93 -4.98 1.72
N LYS A 81 -12.15 -5.85 1.06
CA LYS A 81 -11.39 -6.93 1.73
C LYS A 81 -10.33 -6.40 2.70
N GLU A 82 -9.84 -5.17 2.48
CA GLU A 82 -8.89 -4.51 3.38
C GLU A 82 -9.57 -3.80 4.55
N TRP A 83 -10.89 -3.97 4.75
CA TRP A 83 -11.57 -3.41 5.91
C TRP A 83 -11.09 -4.09 7.18
N HIS A 84 -10.71 -3.32 8.20
CA HIS A 84 -10.23 -3.92 9.43
C HIS A 84 -11.36 -4.73 10.12
N PRO A 85 -11.13 -6.00 10.51
CA PRO A 85 -12.20 -6.88 10.99
C PRO A 85 -12.83 -6.44 12.32
N THR A 86 -12.03 -5.90 13.25
CA THR A 86 -12.49 -5.60 14.62
C THR A 86 -12.49 -4.11 15.03
N LYS A 87 -11.69 -3.24 14.38
CA LYS A 87 -11.49 -1.84 14.82
C LYS A 87 -12.57 -0.85 14.39
N ASN A 88 -13.47 -1.24 13.49
CA ASN A 88 -14.51 -0.35 12.95
C ASN A 88 -15.83 -0.34 13.74
N LYS A 89 -15.84 -0.90 14.96
CA LYS A 89 -16.96 -0.80 15.93
C LYS A 89 -18.33 -1.14 15.31
N GLY A 90 -18.39 -2.20 14.50
CA GLY A 90 -19.61 -2.67 13.84
C GLY A 90 -19.94 -2.01 12.50
N LEU A 91 -19.23 -0.97 12.08
CA LEU A 91 -19.37 -0.40 10.73
C LEU A 91 -18.80 -1.37 9.69
N THR A 92 -19.55 -1.62 8.62
CA THR A 92 -19.16 -2.53 7.54
C THR A 92 -18.96 -1.78 6.21
N PRO A 93 -18.27 -2.39 5.23
CA PRO A 93 -18.20 -1.85 3.87
C PRO A 93 -19.56 -1.64 3.17
N LYS A 94 -20.64 -2.26 3.66
CA LYS A 94 -22.00 -2.05 3.12
C LYS A 94 -22.65 -0.76 3.63
N ASP A 95 -22.12 -0.18 4.70
CA ASP A 95 -22.72 0.98 5.38
C ASP A 95 -22.15 2.34 4.92
N VAL A 96 -21.16 2.31 4.02
CA VAL A 96 -20.50 3.52 3.51
C VAL A 96 -20.48 3.54 2.00
N THR A 97 -20.60 4.73 1.41
CA THR A 97 -20.37 4.92 -0.04
C THR A 97 -18.88 4.97 -0.32
N SER A 98 -18.49 4.65 -1.55
CA SER A 98 -17.09 4.75 -2.00
C SER A 98 -16.50 6.17 -1.92
N LYS A 99 -17.34 7.21 -1.82
CA LYS A 99 -16.95 8.62 -1.71
C LYS A 99 -16.99 9.15 -0.28
N SER A 100 -17.22 8.30 0.72
CA SER A 100 -17.39 8.72 2.10
C SER A 100 -16.14 9.41 2.66
N ASP A 101 -16.37 10.48 3.42
CA ASP A 101 -15.37 11.17 4.24
C ASP A 101 -15.10 10.49 5.59
N LYS A 102 -15.77 9.37 5.89
CA LYS A 102 -15.53 8.61 7.11
C LYS A 102 -14.10 8.09 7.14
N LYS A 103 -13.38 8.43 8.22
CA LYS A 103 -12.10 7.82 8.58
C LYS A 103 -12.38 6.47 9.25
N VAL A 104 -11.79 5.42 8.72
CA VAL A 104 -11.99 4.04 9.19
C VAL A 104 -10.65 3.32 9.25
N TRP A 105 -10.62 2.22 10.00
CA TRP A 105 -9.47 1.34 10.09
C TRP A 105 -9.45 0.37 8.90
N TRP A 106 -8.28 0.26 8.30
CA TRP A 106 -7.96 -0.69 7.24
C TRP A 106 -6.94 -1.69 7.79
N LEU A 107 -7.00 -2.92 7.29
CA LEU A 107 -5.99 -3.94 7.46
C LEU A 107 -5.48 -4.27 6.06
N CYS A 108 -4.26 -3.83 5.74
CA CYS A 108 -3.70 -4.13 4.43
C CYS A 108 -3.34 -5.62 4.32
N PRO A 109 -3.10 -6.15 3.10
CA PRO A 109 -2.72 -7.55 2.90
C PRO A 109 -1.42 -7.99 3.59
N ASN A 110 -0.64 -7.06 4.15
CA ASN A 110 0.59 -7.35 4.90
C ASN A 110 0.40 -7.15 6.42
N GLY A 111 -0.83 -7.04 6.89
CA GLY A 111 -1.15 -7.05 8.31
C GLY A 111 -0.95 -5.71 9.01
N HIS A 112 -0.61 -4.65 8.27
CA HIS A 112 -0.55 -3.31 8.84
C HIS A 112 -1.96 -2.76 9.04
N SER A 113 -2.23 -2.33 10.26
CA SER A 113 -3.44 -1.59 10.61
C SER A 113 -3.21 -0.10 10.44
N HIS A 114 -3.99 0.56 9.58
CA HIS A 114 -3.87 2.02 9.40
C HIS A 114 -5.24 2.67 9.26
N GLU A 115 -5.34 3.92 9.69
CA GLU A 115 -6.55 4.72 9.48
C GLU A 115 -6.46 5.52 8.17
N SER A 116 -7.53 5.47 7.37
CA SER A 116 -7.65 6.33 6.19
C SER A 116 -9.12 6.62 5.88
N VAL A 117 -9.35 7.71 5.16
CA VAL A 117 -10.68 8.10 4.67
C VAL A 117 -11.07 7.20 3.49
N VAL A 118 -12.31 6.71 3.45
CA VAL A 118 -12.81 5.81 2.39
C VAL A 118 -12.56 6.36 0.99
N LYS A 119 -12.88 7.63 0.73
CA LYS A 119 -12.65 8.24 -0.59
C LYS A 119 -11.18 8.27 -1.03
N ASN A 120 -10.24 8.32 -0.08
CA ASN A 120 -8.81 8.30 -0.41
C ASN A 120 -8.36 6.93 -0.90
N ARG A 121 -8.93 5.86 -0.34
CA ARG A 121 -8.67 4.48 -0.77
C ARG A 121 -9.24 4.20 -2.15
N THR A 122 -10.41 4.74 -2.47
CA THR A 122 -11.12 4.45 -3.74
C THR A 122 -10.70 5.40 -4.87
N LEU A 123 -10.80 6.72 -4.69
CA LEU A 123 -10.54 7.71 -5.74
C LEU A 123 -9.06 8.02 -5.87
N ASN A 124 -8.37 8.21 -4.75
CA ASN A 124 -6.95 8.58 -4.73
C ASN A 124 -6.03 7.37 -4.69
N LYS A 125 -6.59 6.15 -4.57
CA LYS A 125 -5.87 4.87 -4.51
C LYS A 125 -4.72 4.89 -3.50
N SER A 126 -4.91 5.57 -2.36
CA SER A 126 -3.88 5.68 -1.34
C SER A 126 -3.56 4.29 -0.77
N MET A 127 -2.29 3.91 -0.79
CA MET A 127 -1.82 2.64 -0.24
C MET A 127 -1.72 2.68 1.29
N CYS A 128 -1.39 1.55 1.90
CA CYS A 128 -1.01 1.51 3.31
C CYS A 128 0.31 2.29 3.52
N PRO A 129 0.40 3.20 4.51
CA PRO A 129 1.61 3.99 4.74
C PRO A 129 2.81 3.14 5.21
N ASP A 130 2.57 2.10 6.02
CA ASP A 130 3.64 1.24 6.52
C ASP A 130 4.21 0.34 5.41
N CYS A 131 3.36 -0.01 4.45
CA CYS A 131 3.74 -0.70 3.22
C CYS A 131 4.64 0.13 2.30
N SER A 132 4.57 1.47 2.36
CA SER A 132 5.42 2.34 1.53
C SER A 132 6.86 2.48 2.04
N ASN A 133 7.18 1.96 3.22
CA ASN A 133 8.49 2.10 3.86
C ASN A 133 9.46 0.92 3.62
N GLN A 134 9.16 0.01 2.68
CA GLN A 134 10.03 -1.16 2.46
C GLN A 134 11.13 -0.95 1.43
N SER A 135 10.79 -0.45 0.23
CA SER A 135 11.70 0.03 -0.81
C SER A 135 10.92 0.93 -1.77
N SER A 136 11.57 1.97 -2.29
CA SER A 136 10.94 2.87 -3.25
C SER A 136 10.89 2.26 -4.68
N GLU A 137 9.98 2.73 -5.55
CA GLU A 137 9.99 2.29 -6.96
C GLU A 137 11.33 2.56 -7.65
N PRO A 138 11.97 3.73 -7.47
CA PRO A 138 13.29 4.01 -8.02
C PRO A 138 14.37 3.03 -7.55
N GLU A 139 14.39 2.69 -6.26
CA GLU A 139 15.30 1.70 -5.68
C GLU A 139 15.10 0.33 -6.35
N ILE A 140 13.85 -0.12 -6.50
CA ILE A 140 13.53 -1.39 -7.17
C ILE A 140 13.97 -1.38 -8.64
N ARG A 141 13.81 -0.24 -9.33
CA ARG A 141 14.29 -0.08 -10.71
C ARG A 141 15.81 -0.21 -10.78
N ILE A 142 16.54 0.49 -9.92
CA ILE A 142 18.00 0.40 -9.88
C ILE A 142 18.43 -1.04 -9.55
N LEU A 143 17.87 -1.64 -8.50
CA LEU A 143 18.16 -3.02 -8.08
C LEU A 143 17.95 -4.03 -9.23
N SER A 144 16.82 -3.93 -9.93
CA SER A 144 16.47 -4.85 -11.00
C SER A 144 17.45 -4.77 -12.15
N GLU A 145 17.85 -3.56 -12.57
CA GLU A 145 18.83 -3.39 -13.65
C GLU A 145 20.23 -3.80 -13.20
N LEU A 146 20.63 -3.52 -11.94
CA LEU A 146 21.93 -3.96 -11.41
C LEU A 146 22.08 -5.50 -11.44
N LYS A 147 21.01 -6.25 -11.17
CA LYS A 147 20.99 -7.72 -11.29
C LYS A 147 21.22 -8.25 -12.72
N TRP A 148 21.20 -7.39 -13.74
CA TRP A 148 21.59 -7.77 -15.10
C TRP A 148 23.12 -7.74 -15.31
N PHE A 149 23.84 -6.89 -14.58
CA PHE A 149 25.29 -6.73 -14.73
C PHE A 149 26.07 -7.65 -13.79
N PHE A 150 25.59 -7.75 -12.55
CA PHE A 150 26.31 -8.29 -11.41
C PHE A 150 25.69 -9.61 -10.94
N ASP A 151 26.55 -10.59 -10.66
CA ASP A 151 26.12 -11.91 -10.19
C ASP A 151 25.57 -11.84 -8.75
N GLU A 152 26.20 -11.01 -7.90
CA GLU A 152 25.76 -10.77 -6.53
C GLU A 152 25.32 -9.31 -6.32
N VAL A 153 24.04 -9.13 -5.97
CA VAL A 153 23.43 -7.83 -5.65
C VAL A 153 22.52 -8.00 -4.45
N ASN A 154 22.89 -7.37 -3.34
CA ASN A 154 22.20 -7.48 -2.07
C ASN A 154 21.35 -6.24 -1.82
N SER A 155 20.04 -6.40 -1.67
CA SER A 155 19.16 -5.32 -1.24
C SER A 155 19.05 -5.26 0.28
N ARG A 156 18.91 -4.04 0.81
CA ARG A 156 18.77 -3.75 2.25
C ARG A 156 19.86 -4.40 3.09
N TYR A 157 21.09 -4.33 2.60
CA TYR A 157 22.26 -4.91 3.24
C TYR A 157 22.56 -4.16 4.54
N LYS A 158 22.90 -4.86 5.62
CA LYS A 158 23.20 -4.23 6.92
C LYS A 158 24.63 -4.50 7.35
N VAL A 159 25.33 -3.45 7.74
CA VAL A 159 26.67 -3.48 8.35
C VAL A 159 26.62 -2.68 9.65
N ASP A 160 26.92 -3.33 10.78
CA ASP A 160 26.82 -2.79 12.14
C ASP A 160 25.52 -1.99 12.41
N GLY A 161 24.39 -2.51 11.93
CA GLY A 161 23.08 -1.90 12.11
C GLY A 161 22.76 -0.75 11.13
N VAL A 162 23.70 -0.31 10.31
CA VAL A 162 23.48 0.66 9.23
C VAL A 162 23.05 -0.08 7.96
N GLU A 163 21.88 0.26 7.45
CA GLU A 163 21.31 -0.32 6.23
C GLU A 163 21.84 0.40 4.98
N ILE A 164 22.10 -0.34 3.91
CA ILE A 164 22.43 0.13 2.56
C ILE A 164 21.36 -0.39 1.60
N ASP A 165 20.72 0.49 0.82
CA ASP A 165 19.59 0.09 -0.03
C ASP A 165 19.99 -1.01 -1.02
N ILE A 166 21.13 -0.83 -1.71
CA ILE A 166 21.70 -1.81 -2.62
C ILE A 166 23.21 -1.89 -2.40
N PHE A 167 23.73 -3.10 -2.19
CA PHE A 167 25.16 -3.35 -1.98
C PHE A 167 25.70 -4.34 -3.02
N LEU A 168 26.85 -3.99 -3.59
CA LEU A 168 27.64 -4.78 -4.53
C LEU A 168 28.90 -5.26 -3.79
N PRO A 169 28.86 -6.47 -3.18
CA PRO A 169 29.92 -6.93 -2.28
C PRO A 169 31.27 -7.09 -2.96
N ASN A 170 31.30 -7.58 -4.21
CA ASN A 170 32.54 -7.77 -4.96
C ASN A 170 33.33 -6.48 -5.23
N PHE A 171 32.69 -5.31 -5.06
CA PHE A 171 33.30 -4.00 -5.33
C PHE A 171 33.28 -3.07 -4.10
N ASN A 172 32.85 -3.57 -2.94
CA ASN A 172 32.58 -2.77 -1.74
C ASN A 172 31.84 -1.46 -2.06
N LEU A 173 30.78 -1.55 -2.87
CA LEU A 173 30.05 -0.40 -3.39
C LEU A 173 28.59 -0.43 -2.97
N GLY A 174 28.18 0.58 -2.21
CA GLY A 174 26.79 0.84 -1.84
C GLY A 174 26.14 1.85 -2.78
N ILE A 175 24.84 1.68 -3.00
CA ILE A 175 23.97 2.61 -3.70
C ILE A 175 22.78 2.93 -2.79
N GLU A 176 22.50 4.22 -2.63
CA GLU A 176 21.36 4.75 -1.86
C GLU A 176 20.41 5.49 -2.80
N TYR A 177 19.11 5.33 -2.60
CA TYR A 177 18.11 6.19 -3.22
C TYR A 177 17.53 7.15 -2.19
N ASP A 178 17.86 8.43 -2.33
CA ASP A 178 17.44 9.48 -1.41
C ASP A 178 16.17 10.19 -1.95
N GLY A 179 15.00 9.72 -1.53
CA GLY A 179 13.73 10.35 -1.87
C GLY A 179 13.56 11.73 -1.20
N LYS A 180 13.09 12.74 -1.95
CA LYS A 180 13.07 14.13 -1.48
C LYS A 180 12.27 14.35 -0.20
N TYR A 181 11.21 13.56 -0.01
CA TYR A 181 10.33 13.66 1.15
C TYR A 181 11.06 13.30 2.45
N TRP A 182 11.89 12.26 2.41
CA TRP A 182 12.60 11.72 3.57
C TRP A 182 13.93 12.41 3.83
N HIS A 183 14.61 12.91 2.79
CA HIS A 183 15.98 13.44 2.92
C HIS A 183 16.09 14.97 2.92
N LYS A 184 14.99 15.72 2.71
CA LYS A 184 15.03 17.19 2.59
C LYS A 184 15.73 17.93 3.74
N ASP A 185 15.66 17.39 4.97
CA ASP A 185 16.19 18.02 6.19
C ASP A 185 17.19 17.08 6.91
N ASN A 186 17.77 16.09 6.20
CA ASN A 186 18.58 15.01 6.78
C ASN A 186 20.02 14.96 6.27
N GLU A 187 20.53 16.05 5.68
CA GLU A 187 21.88 16.10 5.08
C GLU A 187 22.99 15.72 6.08
N ASP A 188 22.92 16.17 7.33
CA ASP A 188 23.91 15.83 8.36
C ASP A 188 23.94 14.32 8.67
N SER A 189 22.76 13.70 8.73
CA SER A 189 22.62 12.25 8.94
C SER A 189 23.14 11.47 7.73
N ASP A 190 22.84 11.94 6.52
CA ASP A 190 23.35 11.38 5.27
C ASP A 190 24.89 11.42 5.22
N LEU A 191 25.48 12.57 5.58
CA LEU A 191 26.95 12.74 5.62
C LEU A 191 27.60 11.86 6.70
N LYS A 192 26.96 11.68 7.87
CA LYS A 192 27.43 10.74 8.90
C LYS A 192 27.43 9.31 8.38
N LYS A 193 26.37 8.90 7.66
CA LYS A 193 26.30 7.59 7.02
C LYS A 193 27.42 7.41 5.98
N ASN A 194 27.69 8.42 5.15
CA ASN A 194 28.80 8.36 4.19
C ASN A 194 30.15 8.13 4.88
N LYS A 195 30.44 8.90 5.94
CA LYS A 195 31.69 8.76 6.70
C LYS A 195 31.80 7.40 7.37
N PHE A 196 30.71 6.91 7.94
CA PHE A 196 30.66 5.58 8.55
C PHE A 196 30.94 4.48 7.52
N LEU A 197 30.21 4.45 6.40
CA LEU A 197 30.41 3.41 5.38
C LEU A 197 31.82 3.47 4.77
N LEU A 198 32.36 4.66 4.54
CA LEU A 198 33.75 4.80 4.07
C LEU A 198 34.76 4.24 5.08
N SER A 199 34.51 4.39 6.38
CA SER A 199 35.36 3.79 7.43
C SER A 199 35.30 2.25 7.46
N GLN A 200 34.29 1.65 6.83
CA GLN A 200 34.16 0.20 6.60
C GLN A 200 34.68 -0.23 5.21
N ASP A 201 35.45 0.63 4.52
CA ASP A 201 35.91 0.43 3.14
C ASP A 201 34.77 0.31 2.11
N ILE A 202 33.60 0.88 2.40
CA ILE A 202 32.44 0.86 1.51
C ILE A 202 32.29 2.23 0.84
N ASN A 203 32.49 2.26 -0.48
CA ASN A 203 32.19 3.43 -1.30
C ASN A 203 30.68 3.60 -1.45
N LEU A 204 30.20 4.84 -1.54
CA LEU A 204 28.77 5.13 -1.63
C LEU A 204 28.45 6.04 -2.82
N ILE A 205 27.47 5.62 -3.62
CA ILE A 205 26.85 6.45 -4.66
C ILE A 205 25.41 6.75 -4.22
N ARG A 206 25.06 8.03 -4.11
CA ARG A 206 23.68 8.46 -3.80
C ARG A 206 22.94 8.88 -5.05
N VAL A 207 21.74 8.35 -5.24
CA VAL A 207 20.78 8.81 -6.25
C VAL A 207 19.78 9.73 -5.56
N ARG A 208 19.96 11.05 -5.69
CA ARG A 208 19.22 12.06 -4.92
C ARG A 208 18.09 12.66 -5.76
N GLU A 209 16.86 12.58 -5.25
CA GLU A 209 15.70 13.16 -5.93
C GLU A 209 15.70 14.69 -5.80
N HIS A 210 15.61 15.41 -6.93
CA HIS A 210 15.48 16.86 -6.94
C HIS A 210 14.29 17.33 -6.07
N PRO A 211 14.46 18.34 -5.18
CA PRO A 211 15.51 19.37 -5.20
C PRO A 211 16.73 19.09 -4.30
N LEU A 212 16.93 17.86 -3.82
CA LEU A 212 18.11 17.53 -3.04
C LEU A 212 19.39 17.85 -3.83
N LYS A 213 20.36 18.47 -3.16
CA LYS A 213 21.68 18.72 -3.72
C LYS A 213 22.57 17.50 -3.57
N SER A 214 23.56 17.37 -4.45
CA SER A 214 24.66 16.42 -4.27
C SER A 214 25.42 16.74 -2.98
N LEU A 215 25.72 15.71 -2.20
CA LEU A 215 26.59 15.76 -1.02
C LEU A 215 28.04 15.44 -1.40
N THR A 216 28.23 14.62 -2.43
CA THR A 216 29.56 14.24 -2.94
C THR A 216 29.61 14.33 -4.47
N GLU A 217 30.82 14.25 -5.03
CA GLU A 217 31.02 14.17 -6.48
C GLU A 217 30.49 12.88 -7.11
N ASN A 218 30.29 11.83 -6.31
CA ASN A 218 29.77 10.54 -6.78
C ASN A 218 28.25 10.51 -6.87
N ASP A 219 27.57 11.51 -6.32
CA ASP A 219 26.11 11.55 -6.30
C ASP A 219 25.52 11.87 -7.68
N VAL A 220 24.32 11.35 -7.92
CA VAL A 220 23.52 11.61 -9.12
C VAL A 220 22.20 12.25 -8.71
N VAL A 221 21.96 13.48 -9.17
CA VAL A 221 20.66 14.14 -8.97
C VAL A 221 19.71 13.76 -10.11
N VAL A 222 18.51 13.29 -9.75
CA VAL A 222 17.47 12.84 -10.68
C VAL A 222 16.19 13.65 -10.53
N ARG A 223 15.44 13.85 -11.61
CA ARG A 223 14.15 14.55 -11.60
C ARG A 223 13.03 13.55 -11.85
N ILE A 224 12.45 13.03 -10.77
CA ILE A 224 11.39 12.02 -10.86
C ILE A 224 10.03 12.70 -10.90
N ASN A 225 9.29 12.45 -11.98
CA ASN A 225 7.87 12.80 -12.07
C ASN A 225 6.99 11.63 -11.61
N ARG A 226 7.21 10.44 -12.20
CA ARG A 226 6.49 9.20 -11.85
C ARG A 226 7.42 8.02 -11.56
N SER A 227 8.51 7.90 -12.30
CA SER A 227 9.52 6.83 -12.19
C SER A 227 10.86 7.34 -12.69
N LEU A 228 11.93 6.57 -12.47
CA LEU A 228 13.23 6.83 -13.10
C LEU A 228 13.15 6.66 -14.62
N GLU A 229 13.90 7.49 -15.35
CA GLU A 229 14.13 7.32 -16.77
C GLU A 229 15.42 6.53 -17.03
N LYS A 230 15.53 5.91 -18.21
CA LYS A 230 16.74 5.18 -18.62
C LYS A 230 17.99 6.07 -18.57
N THR A 231 17.83 7.35 -18.93
CA THR A 231 18.90 8.37 -18.89
C THR A 231 19.39 8.65 -17.48
N ASP A 232 18.54 8.52 -16.46
CA ASP A 232 18.94 8.66 -15.06
C ASP A 232 19.79 7.48 -14.61
N LEU A 233 19.36 6.26 -14.92
CA LEU A 233 20.15 5.07 -14.62
C LEU A 233 21.49 5.06 -15.37
N ASP A 234 21.54 5.59 -16.59
CA ASP A 234 22.80 5.74 -17.32
C ASP A 234 23.79 6.67 -16.59
N LYS A 235 23.31 7.71 -15.89
CA LYS A 235 24.16 8.54 -15.04
C LYS A 235 24.67 7.74 -13.83
N VAL A 236 23.82 6.92 -13.21
CA VAL A 236 24.21 6.04 -12.08
C VAL A 236 25.29 5.05 -12.53
N LEU A 237 25.09 4.38 -13.67
CA LEU A 237 26.06 3.43 -14.21
C LEU A 237 27.41 4.09 -14.55
N LYS A 238 27.39 5.33 -15.03
CA LYS A 238 28.63 6.12 -15.23
C LYS A 238 29.37 6.41 -13.93
N LYS A 239 28.65 6.55 -12.80
CA LYS A 239 29.27 6.68 -11.48
C LYS A 239 29.77 5.35 -10.92
N ILE A 240 29.13 4.23 -11.28
CA ILE A 240 29.59 2.88 -10.93
C ILE A 240 30.84 2.47 -11.75
N TYR A 241 30.94 2.92 -13.01
CA TYR A 241 31.99 2.54 -13.96
C TYR A 241 33.43 2.55 -13.43
N PRO A 242 33.89 3.54 -12.63
CA PRO A 242 35.26 3.56 -12.11
C PRO A 242 35.58 2.44 -11.11
N PHE A 243 34.57 1.89 -10.42
CA PHE A 243 34.74 0.94 -9.32
C PHE A 243 34.80 -0.53 -9.77
N VAL A 244 34.41 -0.82 -11.01
CA VAL A 244 34.18 -2.19 -11.47
C VAL A 244 35.28 -2.72 -12.39
N ASP A 245 35.34 -4.04 -12.52
CA ASP A 245 36.30 -4.74 -13.38
C ASP A 245 36.03 -4.50 -14.89
N ASN A 246 36.98 -4.91 -15.74
CA ASN A 246 36.89 -4.69 -17.18
C ASN A 246 35.73 -5.45 -17.84
N SER A 247 35.39 -6.65 -17.37
CA SER A 247 34.28 -7.42 -17.91
C SER A 247 32.95 -6.70 -17.67
N THR A 248 32.78 -6.16 -16.46
CA THR A 248 31.62 -5.36 -16.07
C THR A 248 31.57 -4.04 -16.85
N LYS A 249 32.72 -3.38 -17.07
CA LYS A 249 32.79 -2.17 -17.92
C LYS A 249 32.28 -2.43 -19.33
N GLU A 250 32.61 -3.57 -19.93
CA GLU A 250 32.08 -3.96 -21.26
C GLU A 250 30.56 -4.16 -21.26
N LYS A 251 30.02 -4.81 -20.21
CA LYS A 251 28.57 -4.95 -20.03
C LYS A 251 27.88 -3.58 -19.89
N ILE A 252 28.45 -2.67 -19.08
CA ILE A 252 27.94 -1.30 -18.92
C ILE A 252 27.95 -0.57 -20.26
N ASN A 253 29.06 -0.58 -21.00
CA ASN A 253 29.14 0.07 -22.31
C ASN A 253 28.11 -0.46 -23.30
N THR A 254 27.85 -1.77 -23.29
CA THR A 254 26.78 -2.39 -24.09
C THR A 254 25.40 -1.91 -23.67
N TYR A 255 25.13 -1.81 -22.37
CA TYR A 255 23.85 -1.34 -21.83
C TYR A 255 23.58 0.13 -22.15
N LEU A 256 24.60 0.99 -22.05
CA LEU A 256 24.48 2.43 -22.32
C LEU A 256 24.05 2.73 -23.77
N ARG A 257 24.30 1.80 -24.71
CA ARG A 257 23.85 1.91 -26.11
C ARG A 257 22.39 1.51 -26.33
N LYS A 258 21.75 0.85 -25.36
CA LYS A 258 20.36 0.41 -25.49
C LYS A 258 19.40 1.57 -25.20
N PRO A 259 18.33 1.72 -25.99
CA PRO A 259 17.40 2.84 -25.87
C PRO A 259 16.47 2.74 -24.67
N SER A 260 16.35 1.55 -24.07
CA SER A 260 15.42 1.25 -22.98
C SER A 260 16.10 0.45 -21.88
N PHE A 261 15.42 0.35 -20.74
CA PHE A 261 15.71 -0.62 -19.69
C PHE A 261 15.82 -2.04 -20.25
N VAL A 262 16.65 -2.88 -19.64
CA VAL A 262 16.91 -4.26 -20.10
C VAL A 262 16.19 -5.29 -19.21
N ASN A 263 15.94 -4.94 -17.94
CA ASN A 263 15.38 -5.87 -16.97
C ASN A 263 13.94 -5.51 -16.52
N ASP A 264 13.11 -5.08 -17.48
CA ASP A 264 11.75 -4.61 -17.19
C ASP A 264 10.82 -5.70 -16.61
N GLU A 265 10.99 -6.95 -17.04
CA GLU A 265 10.22 -8.08 -16.51
C GLU A 265 10.59 -8.39 -15.05
N LEU A 266 11.88 -8.34 -14.69
CA LEU A 266 12.28 -8.48 -13.30
C LEU A 266 11.79 -7.30 -12.46
N PHE A 267 11.84 -6.08 -13.00
CA PHE A 267 11.30 -4.91 -12.33
C PHE A 267 9.80 -5.05 -12.04
N LYS A 268 8.98 -5.45 -13.02
CA LYS A 268 7.55 -5.70 -12.82
C LYS A 268 7.31 -6.78 -11.77
N LYS A 269 8.08 -7.88 -11.84
CA LYS A 269 8.01 -8.98 -10.88
C LYS A 269 8.34 -8.49 -9.47
N TYR A 270 9.43 -7.76 -9.29
CA TYR A 270 9.84 -7.20 -8.01
C TYR A 270 8.84 -6.21 -7.48
N ARG A 271 8.34 -5.29 -8.31
CA ARG A 271 7.27 -4.36 -7.97
C ARG A 271 5.98 -5.07 -7.54
N SER A 272 5.67 -6.23 -8.14
CA SER A 272 4.47 -7.00 -7.79
C SER A 272 4.52 -7.61 -6.39
N TYR A 273 5.71 -7.85 -5.85
CA TYR A 273 5.84 -8.32 -4.47
C TYR A 273 5.48 -7.25 -3.47
N PHE A 274 5.68 -5.97 -3.79
CA PHE A 274 5.40 -4.91 -2.83
C PHE A 274 3.91 -4.85 -2.50
N PRO A 275 3.57 -4.85 -1.21
CA PRO A 275 4.44 -4.54 -0.06
C PRO A 275 4.99 -5.74 0.74
N SER A 276 4.91 -6.96 0.21
CA SER A 276 5.59 -8.11 0.78
C SER A 276 7.10 -8.05 0.48
N PRO A 277 7.95 -8.68 1.32
CA PRO A 277 9.38 -8.80 1.02
C PRO A 277 9.60 -9.61 -0.26
N PHE A 278 10.81 -9.51 -0.82
CA PHE A 278 11.20 -10.44 -1.87
C PHE A 278 11.06 -11.90 -1.38
N PRO A 279 10.63 -12.85 -2.24
CA PRO A 279 10.37 -14.22 -1.83
C PRO A 279 11.52 -14.87 -1.05
N GLU A 280 12.77 -14.60 -1.44
CA GLU A 280 13.98 -15.09 -0.79
C GLU A 280 14.20 -14.56 0.64
N LYS A 281 13.56 -13.44 1.00
CA LYS A 281 13.60 -12.84 2.35
C LYS A 281 12.35 -13.13 3.17
N SER A 282 11.35 -13.78 2.60
CA SER A 282 10.12 -14.14 3.32
C SER A 282 10.36 -15.21 4.39
N ILE A 283 9.51 -15.25 5.43
CA ILE A 283 9.59 -16.34 6.42
C ILE A 283 9.23 -17.69 5.82
N LEU A 284 8.38 -17.74 4.79
CA LEU A 284 8.10 -18.99 4.07
C LEU A 284 9.39 -19.60 3.52
N LYS A 285 10.34 -18.78 3.07
CA LYS A 285 11.60 -19.23 2.51
C LYS A 285 12.71 -19.40 3.54
N THR A 286 12.79 -18.50 4.53
CA THR A 286 13.89 -18.45 5.51
C THR A 286 13.64 -19.30 6.76
N HIS A 287 12.37 -19.55 7.10
CA HIS A 287 11.92 -20.28 8.29
C HIS A 287 10.68 -21.14 7.92
N PRO A 288 10.81 -22.08 6.96
CA PRO A 288 9.67 -22.85 6.46
C PRO A 288 8.92 -23.62 7.55
N GLU A 289 9.61 -24.07 8.59
CA GLU A 289 9.04 -24.77 9.75
C GLU A 289 8.01 -23.93 10.51
N LEU A 290 8.15 -22.60 10.53
CA LEU A 290 7.18 -21.72 11.17
C LEU A 290 5.86 -21.67 10.39
N SER A 291 5.85 -22.04 9.11
CA SER A 291 4.63 -22.09 8.31
C SER A 291 3.70 -23.22 8.78
N GLU A 292 4.25 -24.29 9.36
CA GLU A 292 3.48 -25.40 9.93
C GLU A 292 2.74 -24.98 11.22
N GLU A 293 3.28 -23.98 11.93
CA GLU A 293 2.67 -23.43 13.13
C GLU A 293 1.80 -22.18 12.85
N TRP A 294 1.58 -21.82 11.58
CA TRP A 294 0.79 -20.64 11.24
C TRP A 294 -0.71 -20.91 11.41
N ASP A 295 -1.41 -20.08 12.18
CA ASP A 295 -2.88 -20.18 12.32
C ASP A 295 -3.56 -19.47 11.13
N TYR A 296 -3.79 -20.20 10.03
CA TYR A 296 -4.29 -19.66 8.76
C TYR A 296 -5.69 -19.04 8.86
N ASP A 297 -6.53 -19.54 9.77
CA ASP A 297 -7.88 -19.03 9.95
C ASP A 297 -7.85 -17.69 10.69
N LYS A 298 -7.08 -17.60 11.78
CA LYS A 298 -6.99 -16.36 12.58
C LYS A 298 -6.14 -15.28 11.93
N ASN A 299 -5.15 -15.67 11.12
CA ASN A 299 -4.33 -14.72 10.38
C ASN A 299 -4.93 -14.31 9.03
N TYR A 300 -6.01 -14.94 8.56
CA TYR A 300 -6.58 -14.63 7.25
C TYR A 300 -6.86 -13.12 7.09
N PRO A 301 -6.43 -12.48 5.99
CA PRO A 301 -5.88 -13.07 4.75
C PRO A 301 -4.35 -13.19 4.69
N LEU A 302 -3.64 -12.94 5.80
CA LEU A 302 -2.19 -12.89 5.88
C LEU A 302 -1.55 -14.28 5.76
N ARG A 303 -0.41 -14.34 5.06
CA ARG A 303 0.35 -15.56 4.82
C ARG A 303 1.84 -15.38 5.15
N PRO A 304 2.58 -16.47 5.41
CA PRO A 304 4.01 -16.41 5.71
C PRO A 304 4.84 -15.64 4.66
N GLU A 305 4.50 -15.74 3.38
CA GLU A 305 5.20 -14.99 2.31
C GLU A 305 5.11 -13.47 2.43
N ASN A 306 4.15 -12.94 3.21
CA ASN A 306 3.96 -11.50 3.38
C ASN A 306 4.97 -10.86 4.34
N PHE A 307 5.77 -11.66 5.08
CA PHE A 307 6.59 -11.15 6.18
C PHE A 307 8.05 -11.56 6.05
N SER A 308 8.95 -10.64 6.42
CA SER A 308 10.37 -10.95 6.64
C SER A 308 10.59 -11.41 8.08
N TYR A 309 11.65 -12.17 8.33
CA TYR A 309 11.91 -12.75 9.65
C TYR A 309 12.06 -11.73 10.78
N GLY A 310 12.41 -10.47 10.49
CA GLY A 310 12.55 -9.41 11.49
C GLY A 310 11.25 -8.67 11.82
N SER A 311 10.12 -9.04 11.20
CA SER A 311 8.83 -8.36 11.38
C SER A 311 8.37 -8.40 12.84
N GLY A 312 7.96 -7.24 13.37
CA GLY A 312 7.38 -7.12 14.71
C GLY A 312 5.88 -7.41 14.78
N ASN A 313 5.24 -7.87 13.70
CA ASN A 313 3.81 -8.12 13.66
C ASN A 313 3.41 -9.23 14.63
N ASP A 314 2.46 -8.95 15.52
CA ASP A 314 1.78 -9.96 16.33
C ASP A 314 0.86 -10.79 15.44
N LEU A 315 1.10 -12.10 15.43
CA LEU A 315 0.43 -13.08 14.58
C LEU A 315 -0.02 -14.26 15.43
N TRP A 316 -1.06 -14.96 14.96
CA TRP A 316 -1.58 -16.15 15.59
C TRP A 316 -0.79 -17.39 15.16
N TRP A 317 -0.46 -18.22 16.13
CA TRP A 317 0.28 -19.46 15.95
C TRP A 317 -0.50 -20.61 16.57
N LEU A 318 -0.44 -21.77 15.92
CA LEU A 318 -0.99 -23.03 16.39
C LEU A 318 0.17 -24.02 16.54
N CYS A 319 0.62 -24.28 17.77
CA CYS A 319 1.73 -25.21 17.96
C CYS A 319 1.30 -26.67 17.71
N PRO A 320 2.25 -27.62 17.54
CA PRO A 320 1.94 -29.03 17.30
C PRO A 320 1.09 -29.72 18.39
N LYS A 321 1.02 -29.14 19.60
CA LYS A 321 0.14 -29.63 20.68
C LYS A 321 -1.29 -29.05 20.63
N GLY A 322 -1.62 -28.27 19.60
CA GLY A 322 -2.94 -27.67 19.39
C GLY A 322 -3.19 -26.38 20.17
N HIS A 323 -2.19 -25.79 20.82
CA HIS A 323 -2.37 -24.52 21.51
C HIS A 323 -2.36 -23.35 20.52
N SER A 324 -3.43 -22.56 20.50
CA SER A 324 -3.49 -21.30 19.73
C SER A 324 -3.04 -20.11 20.60
N TYR A 325 -2.10 -19.31 20.11
CA TYR A 325 -1.57 -18.15 20.81
C TYR A 325 -1.10 -17.05 19.87
N GLU A 326 -1.17 -15.81 20.34
CA GLU A 326 -0.61 -14.64 19.66
C GLU A 326 0.83 -14.38 20.11
N ARG A 327 1.70 -14.04 19.14
CA ARG A 327 3.09 -13.63 19.38
C ARG A 327 3.65 -12.87 18.19
N SER A 328 4.52 -11.90 18.45
CA SER A 328 5.30 -11.22 17.41
C SER A 328 6.20 -12.19 16.64
N LEU A 329 6.28 -12.00 15.32
CA LEU A 329 7.05 -12.85 14.42
C LEU A 329 8.56 -12.81 14.73
N ASN A 330 9.14 -11.63 14.99
CA ASN A 330 10.55 -11.51 15.38
C ASN A 330 10.91 -12.24 16.69
N THR A 331 9.93 -12.48 17.56
CA THR A 331 10.13 -13.29 18.78
C THR A 331 10.19 -14.77 18.43
N ARG A 332 9.40 -15.20 17.45
CA ARG A 332 9.40 -16.59 16.93
C ARG A 332 10.68 -16.91 16.17
N THR A 333 11.17 -15.98 15.36
CA THR A 333 12.35 -16.17 14.48
C THR A 333 13.64 -15.83 15.22
N SER A 334 13.88 -14.57 15.59
CA SER A 334 15.17 -14.10 16.12
C SER A 334 15.47 -14.61 17.53
N HIS A 335 14.45 -14.87 18.34
CA HIS A 335 14.61 -15.32 19.73
C HIS A 335 14.25 -16.80 19.95
N GLY A 336 13.64 -17.46 18.95
CA GLY A 336 13.22 -18.86 19.05
C GLY A 336 12.16 -19.14 20.12
N ILE A 337 11.45 -18.12 20.60
CA ILE A 337 10.48 -18.28 21.69
C ILE A 337 9.14 -18.74 21.11
N GLY A 338 8.80 -20.01 21.31
CA GLY A 338 7.57 -20.64 20.83
C GLY A 338 6.38 -20.54 21.81
N CYS A 339 5.64 -21.64 21.90
CA CYS A 339 4.37 -21.69 22.62
C CYS A 339 4.49 -21.38 24.12
N PRO A 340 3.76 -20.35 24.64
CA PRO A 340 3.82 -19.99 26.06
C PRO A 340 3.18 -21.05 26.97
N TYR A 341 2.24 -21.84 26.45
CA TYR A 341 1.63 -22.94 27.19
C TYR A 341 2.59 -24.13 27.32
N CYS A 342 3.25 -24.52 26.23
CA CYS A 342 4.25 -25.60 26.25
C CYS A 342 5.44 -25.29 27.15
N SER A 343 5.82 -24.01 27.28
CA SER A 343 6.92 -23.56 28.13
C SER A 343 6.50 -23.26 29.58
N GLY A 344 5.24 -23.46 29.94
CA GLY A 344 4.72 -23.21 31.30
C GLY A 344 4.61 -21.72 31.67
N ARG A 345 4.83 -20.80 30.72
CA ARG A 345 4.67 -19.34 30.93
C ARG A 345 3.22 -18.88 30.93
N LYS A 346 2.31 -19.69 30.39
CA LYS A 346 0.86 -19.53 30.48
C LYS A 346 0.22 -20.86 30.90
N THR A 347 -0.79 -20.79 31.73
CA THR A 347 -1.67 -21.91 32.06
C THR A 347 -2.80 -22.00 31.05
N LEU A 348 -3.26 -23.22 30.74
CA LEU A 348 -4.55 -23.40 30.07
C LEU A 348 -5.65 -23.03 31.06
N ASN A 349 -6.52 -22.08 30.70
CA ASN A 349 -7.73 -21.85 31.51
C ASN A 349 -8.64 -23.06 31.32
N TYR A 350 -8.80 -23.86 32.37
CA TYR A 350 -9.67 -25.02 32.43
C TYR A 350 -11.16 -24.67 32.64
N ASP A 351 -11.64 -23.51 32.17
CA ASP A 351 -13.05 -23.13 32.29
C ASP A 351 -13.95 -23.76 31.21
N LEU A 352 -13.64 -25.00 30.79
CA LEU A 352 -14.42 -25.77 29.82
C LEU A 352 -15.15 -26.99 30.41
N TRP A 353 -15.29 -27.05 31.74
CA TRP A 353 -16.13 -28.04 32.43
C TRP A 353 -16.96 -27.39 33.55
N LYS A 354 -17.80 -26.42 33.20
CA LYS A 354 -18.92 -25.98 34.06
C LYS A 354 -20.23 -26.15 33.34
#